data_AF-A0A3M7RVI6-F1
#
_entry.id   AF-A0A3M7RVI6-F1
#
_cell.length_a   1.000
_cell.length_b   1.000
_cell.length_c   1.000
_cell.angle_alpha   90.00
_cell.angle_beta   90.00
_cell.angle_gamma   90.00
#
_symmetry.space_group_name_H-M   'P 1'
#
loop_
_entity.id
_entity.type
_entity.pdbx_description
1 polymer ?
#
loop_
_entity_poly.entity_id
_entity_poly.type
_entity_poly.pdbx_seq_one_letter_code
_entity_poly.pdbx_strand_id
1 'polypeptide(L)'
;ENEDSSLEQFVRSYPIPSKFYNDQWNNNQNLNLEPAKHLFFNQPSVFPIQPVPLPDPIFAQSPVQVLPLPNPFPIQQPAIGIDGQVIIENLLGGVAFNCWGRQSGHYRDTYFCDVFHACVHGYQRKTYSCPFVGETQYFNEVTQKCEFFRKNPLACASKVFYH
;
A
#
# COMPACT_ATOMS: atom_id res chain seq x y z
N GLU A 1 31.82 28.00 42.40
CA GLU A 1 31.93 26.88 43.35
C GLU A 1 30.95 25.80 42.95
N ASN A 2 31.52 24.60 42.77
CA ASN A 2 30.94 23.27 42.67
C ASN A 2 30.19 22.84 41.39
N GLU A 3 30.98 22.12 40.61
CA GLU A 3 30.68 21.18 39.54
C GLU A 3 30.02 19.88 40.04
N ASP A 4 29.49 19.15 39.05
CA ASP A 4 29.46 17.69 38.94
C ASP A 4 28.30 16.90 39.60
N SER A 5 27.50 16.21 38.79
CA SER A 5 27.62 14.74 38.67
C SER A 5 26.41 14.10 37.96
N SER A 6 26.71 13.40 36.88
CA SER A 6 26.13 12.12 36.43
C SER A 6 24.66 12.06 36.01
N LEU A 7 24.45 11.94 34.70
CA LEU A 7 23.47 11.00 34.14
C LEU A 7 23.94 10.52 32.75
N GLU A 8 25.08 9.83 32.78
CA GLU A 8 25.45 8.88 31.73
C GLU A 8 24.53 7.64 31.80
N GLN A 9 24.23 7.10 30.63
CA GLN A 9 23.87 5.70 30.36
C GLN A 9 22.50 5.18 30.81
N PHE A 10 21.59 5.08 29.83
CA PHE A 10 20.86 3.83 29.61
C PHE A 10 20.54 3.67 28.11
N VAL A 11 21.57 3.33 27.32
CA VAL A 11 21.37 2.63 26.04
C VAL A 11 20.90 1.22 26.40
N ARG A 12 19.58 1.02 26.47
CA ARG A 12 19.02 -0.33 26.56
C ARG A 12 19.03 -0.96 25.18
N SER A 13 20.12 -1.67 24.89
CA SER A 13 20.18 -2.71 23.87
C SER A 13 19.22 -3.83 24.27
N TYR A 14 18.00 -3.78 23.75
CA TYR A 14 17.04 -4.88 23.88
C TYR A 14 17.42 -5.99 22.89
N PRO A 15 17.42 -7.27 23.31
CA PRO A 15 17.77 -8.38 22.44
C PRO A 15 16.75 -8.53 21.32
N ILE A 16 17.24 -8.50 20.08
CA ILE A 16 16.49 -8.81 18.86
C ILE A 16 16.05 -10.28 18.94
N PRO A 17 14.76 -10.61 18.89
CA PRO A 17 14.32 -11.98 18.69
C PRO A 17 14.68 -12.42 17.28
N SER A 18 15.72 -13.24 17.15
CA SER A 18 16.22 -13.79 15.89
C SER A 18 15.38 -14.97 15.40
N LYS A 19 14.08 -14.80 15.20
CA LYS A 19 13.23 -15.75 14.46
C LYS A 19 12.12 -14.96 13.75
N PHE A 20 11.80 -15.35 12.51
CA PHE A 20 10.99 -14.65 11.50
C PHE A 20 11.76 -13.67 10.60
N TYR A 21 12.86 -14.16 10.03
CA TYR A 21 13.30 -13.76 8.70
C TYR A 21 12.42 -14.50 7.68
N ASN A 22 11.61 -13.80 6.89
CA ASN A 22 10.94 -14.35 5.71
C ASN A 22 11.21 -13.41 4.52
N ASP A 23 12.45 -13.42 4.04
CA ASP A 23 12.71 -13.21 2.62
C ASP A 23 12.69 -14.58 1.95
N GLN A 24 11.60 -14.90 1.23
CA GLN A 24 11.74 -15.79 0.09
C GLN A 24 10.63 -15.57 -0.94
N TRP A 25 10.72 -14.42 -1.60
CA TRP A 25 10.22 -14.25 -2.95
C TRP A 25 11.23 -14.93 -3.91
N ASN A 26 10.77 -15.97 -4.60
CA ASN A 26 11.39 -16.70 -5.73
C ASN A 26 12.66 -17.52 -5.50
N ASN A 27 12.50 -18.84 -5.32
CA ASN A 27 13.49 -19.85 -5.73
C ASN A 27 12.91 -20.66 -6.91
N ASN A 28 13.38 -20.36 -8.13
CA ASN A 28 13.35 -21.34 -9.21
C ASN A 28 14.47 -22.34 -8.96
N GLN A 29 14.11 -23.61 -8.83
CA GLN A 29 15.04 -24.71 -8.62
C GLN A 29 15.91 -24.92 -9.86
N ASN A 30 17.23 -24.86 -9.68
CA ASN A 30 18.20 -25.54 -10.53
C ASN A 30 19.21 -26.22 -9.61
N LEU A 31 18.88 -27.44 -9.18
CA LEU A 31 19.81 -28.38 -8.56
C LEU A 31 20.26 -29.36 -9.64
N ASN A 32 21.39 -29.08 -10.29
CA ASN A 32 22.14 -30.07 -11.05
C ASN A 32 23.36 -30.48 -10.22
N LEU A 33 23.28 -31.64 -9.56
CA LEU A 33 24.44 -32.43 -9.16
C LEU A 33 24.39 -33.75 -9.94
N GLU A 34 25.32 -33.92 -10.88
CA GLU A 34 25.72 -35.23 -11.43
C GLU A 34 26.35 -36.10 -10.32
N PRO A 35 26.30 -37.44 -10.41
CA PRO A 35 27.37 -38.15 -11.14
C PRO A 35 26.98 -39.49 -11.82
N ALA A 36 27.83 -39.86 -12.79
CA ALA A 36 28.33 -41.21 -13.10
C ALA A 36 28.14 -41.68 -14.56
N LYS A 37 29.28 -41.71 -15.26
CA LYS A 37 29.56 -42.41 -16.52
C LYS A 37 29.24 -43.90 -16.39
N HIS A 38 28.69 -44.54 -17.42
CA HIS A 38 29.17 -45.81 -18.00
C HIS A 38 28.36 -46.17 -19.28
N LEU A 39 29.04 -46.01 -20.43
CA LEU A 39 29.07 -46.86 -21.63
C LEU A 39 27.86 -47.76 -21.95
N PHE A 40 27.10 -47.48 -23.03
CA PHE A 40 26.57 -48.51 -23.95
C PHE A 40 26.38 -47.95 -25.38
N PHE A 41 26.60 -48.85 -26.34
CA PHE A 41 26.82 -48.70 -27.78
C PHE A 41 25.57 -48.34 -28.62
N ASN A 42 25.82 -47.60 -29.71
CA ASN A 42 25.11 -47.57 -31.01
C ASN A 42 23.58 -47.46 -31.07
N GLN A 43 23.06 -46.29 -31.49
CA GLN A 43 21.82 -46.19 -32.27
C GLN A 43 21.91 -45.11 -33.37
N PRO A 44 21.30 -45.33 -34.55
CA PRO A 44 21.43 -44.46 -35.72
C PRO A 44 20.66 -43.14 -35.58
N SER A 45 21.16 -42.12 -36.29
CA SER A 45 20.69 -40.73 -36.33
C SER A 45 19.19 -40.60 -36.66
N VAL A 46 18.41 -40.19 -35.67
CA VAL A 46 17.06 -39.65 -35.88
C VAL A 46 17.20 -38.15 -36.17
N PHE A 47 16.70 -37.72 -37.32
CA PHE A 47 16.65 -36.32 -37.74
C PHE A 47 15.94 -35.44 -36.69
N PRO A 48 16.41 -34.20 -36.44
CA PRO A 48 15.74 -33.32 -35.49
C PRO A 48 14.41 -32.83 -36.08
N ILE A 49 13.30 -33.21 -35.45
CA ILE A 49 12.02 -32.53 -35.63
C ILE A 49 12.16 -31.16 -34.96
N GLN A 50 12.21 -30.09 -35.75
CA GLN A 50 12.16 -28.73 -35.22
C GLN A 50 10.82 -28.51 -34.49
N PRO A 51 10.80 -27.92 -33.28
CA PRO A 51 9.56 -27.45 -32.68
C PRO A 51 9.01 -26.29 -33.51
N VAL A 52 7.77 -26.42 -33.99
CA VAL A 52 7.02 -25.29 -34.56
C VAL A 52 6.87 -24.24 -33.44
N PRO A 53 7.23 -22.96 -33.67
CA PRO A 53 6.96 -21.92 -32.67
C PRO A 53 5.45 -21.80 -32.49
N LEU A 54 4.96 -21.96 -31.24
CA LEU A 54 3.60 -21.56 -30.93
C LEU A 54 3.48 -20.04 -31.16
N PRO A 55 2.38 -19.55 -31.77
CA PRO A 55 2.12 -18.12 -31.81
C PRO A 55 1.94 -17.61 -30.38
N ASP A 56 2.72 -16.58 -30.01
CA ASP A 56 2.57 -15.89 -28.74
C ASP A 56 1.12 -15.40 -28.60
N PRO A 57 0.48 -15.54 -27.42
CA PRO A 57 -0.79 -14.89 -27.18
C PRO A 57 -0.57 -13.38 -27.23
N ILE A 58 -1.03 -12.75 -28.32
CA ILE A 58 -1.13 -11.31 -28.44
C ILE A 58 -2.10 -10.85 -27.37
N PHE A 59 -1.56 -10.42 -26.23
CA PHE A 59 -2.34 -9.72 -25.23
C PHE A 59 -2.64 -8.33 -25.82
N ALA A 60 -3.78 -8.22 -26.48
CA ALA A 60 -4.33 -6.94 -26.87
C ALA A 60 -4.55 -6.14 -25.58
N GLN A 61 -3.59 -5.29 -25.21
CA GLN A 61 -3.77 -4.29 -24.18
C GLN A 61 -4.71 -3.24 -24.74
N SER A 62 -6.00 -3.54 -24.70
CA SER A 62 -7.01 -2.51 -24.79
C SER A 62 -6.78 -1.59 -23.60
N PRO A 63 -6.61 -0.26 -23.77
CA PRO A 63 -6.50 0.63 -22.63
C PRO A 63 -7.82 0.55 -21.88
N VAL A 64 -7.80 -0.07 -20.70
CA VAL A 64 -8.93 -0.05 -19.77
C VAL A 64 -9.08 1.40 -19.34
N GLN A 65 -9.95 2.13 -20.02
CA GLN A 65 -10.41 3.42 -19.53
C GLN A 65 -11.31 3.13 -18.33
N VAL A 66 -10.72 3.12 -17.14
CA VAL A 66 -11.45 3.07 -15.88
C VAL A 66 -12.30 4.32 -15.83
N LEU A 67 -13.58 4.19 -16.17
CA LEU A 67 -14.57 5.23 -15.91
C LEU A 67 -14.54 5.47 -14.39
N PRO A 68 -14.28 6.69 -13.89
CA PRO A 68 -14.30 6.93 -12.46
C PRO A 68 -15.71 6.65 -11.96
N LEU A 69 -15.88 5.60 -11.15
CA LEU A 69 -17.13 5.37 -10.46
C LEU A 69 -17.18 6.38 -9.31
N PRO A 70 -18.08 7.38 -9.31
CA PRO A 70 -18.10 8.42 -8.28
C PRO A 70 -18.75 7.94 -6.99
N ASN A 71 -18.84 6.62 -6.77
CA ASN A 71 -19.53 6.03 -5.65
C ASN A 71 -18.48 5.40 -4.74
N PRO A 72 -18.03 6.11 -3.69
CA PRO A 72 -17.15 5.54 -2.70
C PRO A 72 -17.85 4.36 -2.02
N PHE A 73 -17.09 3.35 -1.65
CA PHE A 73 -17.60 2.19 -0.92
C PHE A 73 -16.74 1.91 0.30
N PRO A 74 -17.33 1.48 1.43
CA PRO A 74 -16.57 1.19 2.64
C PRO A 74 -15.70 -0.06 2.47
N ILE A 75 -14.48 0.00 2.99
CA ILE A 75 -13.54 -1.12 3.06
C ILE A 75 -13.10 -1.25 4.53
N GLN A 76 -13.10 -2.48 5.05
CA GLN A 76 -12.46 -2.79 6.33
C GLN A 76 -11.12 -3.45 6.06
N GLN A 77 -10.04 -2.83 6.53
CA GLN A 77 -8.69 -3.35 6.32
C GLN A 77 -8.00 -3.63 7.66
N PRO A 78 -7.51 -4.87 7.90
CA PRO A 78 -6.67 -5.16 9.05
C PRO A 78 -5.31 -4.43 8.94
N ALA A 79 -4.89 -3.78 10.02
CA ALA A 79 -3.58 -3.17 10.16
C ALA A 79 -2.96 -3.56 11.52
N ILE A 80 -1.63 -3.54 11.60
CA ILE A 80 -0.91 -3.78 12.86
C ILE A 80 -0.74 -2.44 13.57
N GLY A 81 -1.35 -2.31 14.74
CA GLY A 81 -1.22 -1.16 15.63
C GLY A 81 0.19 -1.05 16.22
N ILE A 82 0.46 0.10 16.85
CA ILE A 82 1.76 0.39 17.49
C ILE A 82 2.09 -0.56 18.66
N ASP A 83 1.08 -1.18 19.23
CA ASP A 83 1.15 -2.17 20.32
C ASP A 83 1.19 -3.62 19.80
N GLY A 84 1.26 -3.81 18.48
CA GLY A 84 1.25 -5.11 17.83
C GLY A 84 -0.14 -5.74 17.72
N GLN A 85 -1.20 -5.06 18.14
CA GLN A 85 -2.57 -5.56 17.98
C GLN A 85 -3.06 -5.40 16.54
N VAL A 86 -3.96 -6.28 16.11
CA VAL A 86 -4.66 -6.11 14.83
C VAL A 86 -5.81 -5.14 15.03
N ILE A 87 -5.73 -3.98 14.38
CA ILE A 87 -6.82 -3.00 14.31
C ILE A 87 -7.54 -3.13 12.97
N ILE A 88 -8.86 -2.93 12.97
CA ILE A 88 -9.65 -2.85 11.74
C ILE A 88 -9.80 -1.37 11.40
N GLU A 89 -9.22 -0.95 10.28
CA GLU A 89 -9.38 0.39 9.74
C GLU A 89 -10.60 0.49 8.83
N ASN A 90 -11.40 1.53 9.00
CA ASN A 90 -12.51 1.86 8.11
C ASN A 90 -12.01 2.83 7.03
N LEU A 91 -11.92 2.34 5.80
CA LEU A 91 -11.41 3.04 4.63
C LEU A 91 -12.52 3.24 3.59
N LEU A 92 -12.26 4.09 2.60
CA LEU A 92 -13.08 4.21 1.40
C LEU A 92 -12.33 3.71 0.16
N GLY A 93 -12.97 2.84 -0.61
CA GLY A 93 -12.59 2.48 -1.97
C GLY A 93 -13.29 3.34 -3.02
N GLY A 94 -12.79 3.29 -4.25
CA GLY A 94 -13.43 3.94 -5.40
C GLY A 94 -13.20 5.45 -5.52
N VAL A 95 -12.48 6.07 -4.59
CA VAL A 95 -12.13 7.51 -4.67
C VAL A 95 -10.74 7.69 -5.26
N ALA A 96 -10.69 8.16 -6.50
CA ALA A 96 -9.45 8.45 -7.19
C ALA A 96 -8.81 9.75 -6.66
N PHE A 97 -7.55 9.68 -6.25
CA PHE A 97 -6.80 10.86 -5.82
C PHE A 97 -5.34 10.78 -6.26
N ASN A 98 -4.79 11.92 -6.71
CA ASN A 98 -3.41 11.97 -7.17
C ASN A 98 -2.48 12.52 -6.08
N CYS A 99 -1.62 11.65 -5.56
CA CYS A 99 -0.57 11.98 -4.62
C CYS A 99 0.77 12.39 -5.28
N TRP A 100 0.87 12.36 -6.61
CA TRP A 100 2.12 12.67 -7.30
C TRP A 100 2.64 14.06 -6.94
N GLY A 101 3.92 14.17 -6.61
CA GLY A 101 4.56 15.42 -6.20
C GLY A 101 4.16 15.91 -4.80
N ARG A 102 3.30 15.19 -4.08
CA ARG A 102 2.95 15.49 -2.69
C ARG A 102 3.91 14.80 -1.73
N GLN A 103 4.21 15.47 -0.63
CA GLN A 103 4.94 14.88 0.48
C GLN A 103 4.07 13.85 1.20
N SER A 104 4.68 13.05 2.08
CA SER A 104 3.91 12.15 2.92
C SER A 104 3.05 12.95 3.90
N GLY A 105 1.75 12.66 3.96
CA GLY A 105 0.79 13.43 4.76
C GLY A 105 -0.66 13.15 4.36
N HIS A 106 -1.59 13.89 4.98
CA HIS A 106 -3.01 13.80 4.66
C HIS A 106 -3.46 14.99 3.84
N TYR A 107 -4.23 14.71 2.80
CA TYR A 107 -4.73 15.68 1.84
C TYR A 107 -6.23 15.51 1.68
N ARG A 108 -6.94 16.62 1.60
CA ARG A 108 -8.37 16.61 1.40
C ARG A 108 -8.71 16.10 -0.01
N ASP A 109 -9.82 15.39 -0.12
CA ASP A 109 -10.40 15.11 -1.41
C ASP A 109 -10.85 16.39 -2.14
N THR A 110 -10.86 16.32 -3.46
CA THR A 110 -11.26 17.46 -4.31
C THR A 110 -12.77 17.58 -4.49
N TYR A 111 -13.52 16.50 -4.26
CA TYR A 111 -14.95 16.43 -4.49
C TYR A 111 -15.74 16.38 -3.17
N PHE A 112 -15.41 15.46 -2.27
CA PHE A 112 -16.05 15.27 -0.98
C PHE A 112 -15.37 16.10 0.12
N CYS A 113 -16.16 16.89 0.85
CA CYS A 113 -15.66 17.75 1.93
C CYS A 113 -15.10 16.96 3.12
N ASP A 114 -15.67 15.79 3.37
CA ASP A 114 -15.42 14.90 4.50
C ASP A 114 -14.53 13.71 4.13
N VAL A 115 -13.90 13.69 2.95
CA VAL A 115 -12.96 12.64 2.56
C VAL A 115 -11.54 13.20 2.51
N PHE A 116 -10.58 12.38 2.93
CA PHE A 116 -9.17 12.70 2.84
C PHE A 116 -8.32 11.46 2.54
N HIS A 117 -7.11 11.71 2.01
CA HIS A 117 -6.20 10.70 1.49
C HIS A 117 -4.87 10.75 2.22
N ALA A 118 -4.40 9.59 2.67
CA ALA A 118 -3.04 9.43 3.15
C ALA A 118 -2.11 9.18 1.96
N CYS A 119 -1.25 10.16 1.66
CA CYS A 119 -0.18 10.03 0.68
C CYS A 119 1.10 9.57 1.38
N VAL A 120 1.82 8.60 0.80
CA VAL A 120 3.13 8.15 1.26
C VAL A 120 4.05 8.02 0.05
N HIS A 121 5.15 8.76 0.03
CA HIS A 121 6.12 8.79 -1.08
C HIS A 121 5.48 9.04 -2.46
N GLY A 122 4.50 9.95 -2.53
CA GLY A 122 3.82 10.29 -3.78
C GLY A 122 2.72 9.32 -4.22
N TYR A 123 2.42 8.28 -3.43
CA TYR A 123 1.36 7.32 -3.73
C TYR A 123 0.18 7.44 -2.74
N GLN A 124 -1.03 7.34 -3.26
CA GLN A 124 -2.24 7.21 -2.46
C GLN A 124 -2.23 5.83 -1.78
N ARG A 125 -2.13 5.81 -0.46
CA ARG A 125 -2.14 4.55 0.31
C ARG A 125 -3.51 4.20 0.82
N LYS A 126 -4.21 5.19 1.37
CA LYS A 126 -5.49 5.00 2.06
C LYS A 126 -6.37 6.22 1.85
N THR A 127 -7.68 6.00 1.88
CA THR A 127 -8.70 7.05 1.84
C THR A 127 -9.62 6.85 3.04
N TYR A 128 -9.95 7.93 3.71
CA TYR A 128 -10.77 7.94 4.91
C TYR A 128 -11.91 8.93 4.77
N SER A 129 -13.04 8.65 5.41
CA SER A 129 -14.04 9.66 5.70
C SER A 129 -13.84 10.22 7.10
N CYS A 130 -14.14 11.51 7.29
CA CYS A 130 -14.33 12.08 8.62
C CYS A 130 -15.48 11.36 9.34
N PRO A 131 -15.41 11.25 10.68
CA PRO A 131 -16.45 10.61 11.46
C PRO A 131 -17.76 11.40 11.41
N PHE A 132 -18.87 10.71 11.19
CA PHE A 132 -20.20 11.29 11.31
C PHE A 132 -20.74 11.07 12.73
N VAL A 133 -20.91 12.15 13.49
CA VAL A 133 -21.39 12.13 14.89
C VAL A 133 -22.68 12.95 15.04
N GLY A 134 -23.62 12.73 14.12
CA GLY A 134 -24.87 13.49 14.04
C GLY A 134 -24.75 14.86 13.39
N GLU A 135 -23.55 15.21 12.91
CA GLU A 135 -23.29 16.45 12.18
C GLU A 135 -22.19 16.20 11.14
N THR A 136 -22.32 16.86 9.98
CA THR A 136 -21.30 16.86 8.92
C THR A 136 -20.01 17.54 9.36
N GLN A 137 -18.89 16.89 9.06
CA GLN A 137 -17.56 17.45 9.26
C GLN A 137 -16.89 17.66 7.91
N TYR A 138 -15.79 18.41 7.88
CA TYR A 138 -14.92 18.50 6.72
C TYR A 138 -13.48 18.27 7.17
N PHE A 139 -12.64 17.74 6.27
CA PHE A 139 -11.21 17.63 6.55
C PHE A 139 -10.53 18.99 6.29
N ASN A 140 -9.95 19.57 7.34
CA ASN A 140 -9.16 20.78 7.28
C ASN A 140 -7.68 20.42 7.07
N GLU A 141 -7.15 20.73 5.88
CA GLU A 141 -5.75 20.43 5.53
C GLU A 141 -4.74 21.21 6.37
N VAL A 142 -5.10 22.41 6.85
CA VAL A 142 -4.20 23.26 7.66
C VAL A 142 -4.03 22.68 9.05
N THR A 143 -5.13 22.25 9.67
CA THR A 143 -5.11 21.68 11.03
C THR A 143 -4.90 20.16 11.03
N GLN A 144 -4.95 19.52 9.85
CA GLN A 144 -4.87 18.07 9.63
C GLN A 144 -5.93 17.30 10.44
N LYS A 145 -7.14 17.86 10.55
CA LYS A 145 -8.22 17.34 11.40
C LYS A 145 -9.58 17.44 10.72
N CYS A 146 -10.48 16.56 11.13
CA CYS A 146 -11.90 16.70 10.84
C CYS A 146 -12.53 17.74 11.77
N GLU A 147 -13.16 18.75 11.18
CA GLU A 147 -13.76 19.87 11.88
C GLU A 147 -15.24 20.00 11.50
N PHE A 148 -16.06 20.49 12.43
CA PHE A 148 -17.49 20.67 12.19
C PHE A 148 -17.74 21.74 11.13
N PHE A 149 -18.52 21.38 10.09
CA PHE A 149 -18.82 22.27 8.99
C PHE A 149 -19.58 23.54 9.44
N ARG A 150 -20.45 23.45 10.47
CA ARG A 150 -21.16 24.63 11.00
C ARG A 150 -20.25 25.75 11.49
N LYS A 151 -19.03 25.43 11.93
CA LYS A 151 -18.06 26.42 12.42
C LYS A 151 -17.45 27.21 11.27
N ASN A 152 -17.34 26.62 10.08
CA ASN A 152 -16.83 27.27 8.89
C ASN A 152 -17.54 26.75 7.62
N PRO A 153 -18.74 27.26 7.30
CA PRO A 153 -19.52 26.81 6.15
C PRO A 153 -18.89 27.12 4.78
N LEU A 154 -17.84 27.93 4.77
CA LEU A 154 -17.10 28.30 3.56
C LEU A 154 -15.85 27.43 3.34
N ALA A 155 -15.51 26.55 4.29
CA ALA A 155 -14.34 25.68 4.19
C ALA A 155 -14.43 24.66 3.05
N CYS A 156 -15.63 24.39 2.53
CA CYS A 156 -15.85 23.51 1.39
C CYS A 156 -16.69 24.17 0.31
N ALA A 157 -16.12 24.33 -0.89
CA ALA A 157 -16.83 24.91 -2.01
C ALA A 157 -17.85 23.93 -2.62
N SER A 158 -17.53 22.63 -2.69
CA SER A 158 -18.40 21.62 -3.31
C SER A 158 -19.66 21.38 -2.49
N LYS A 159 -19.59 21.49 -1.16
CA LYS A 159 -20.67 21.14 -0.21
C LYS A 159 -21.21 19.72 -0.40
N VAL A 160 -20.39 18.82 -0.96
CA VAL A 160 -20.70 17.41 -1.15
C VAL A 160 -20.08 16.61 -0.01
N PHE A 161 -20.85 15.76 0.64
CA PHE A 161 -20.42 14.89 1.74
C PHE A 161 -20.68 13.44 1.36
N TYR A 162 -19.83 12.53 1.85
CA TYR A 162 -19.98 11.10 1.63
C TYR A 162 -21.06 10.49 2.53
N HIS A 163 -21.18 10.96 3.78
CA HIS A 163 -22.18 10.51 4.76
C HIS A 163 -23.56 11.18 4.59
#